data_AF-A0A3D4S453-F1
#
_entry.id   AF-A0A3D4S453-F1
#
_cell.length_a   1.000
_cell.length_b   1.000
_cell.length_c   1.000
_cell.angle_alpha   90.00
_cell.angle_beta   90.00
_cell.angle_gamma   90.00
#
_symmetry.space_group_name_H-M   'P 1'
#
loop_
_entity.id
_entity.type
_entity.pdbx_description
1 polymer ?
#
loop_
_entity_poly.entity_id
_entity_poly.type
_entity_poly.pdbx_seq_one_letter_code
_entity_poly.pdbx_strand_id
1 'polypeptide(L)'
;MHRIALNLIFDYPVRWSRYKVLRDLIQNFYDSIPQHQWAERFRHRIEQGRLSLVSEGVDFSYDWLIPIGASTKRDGDGDYAGYFGEGFKIAALCALRDFGWTIEVRSRDWHLRVVTDTLDVDTRRLQTLAYEVRTSLGQTPDTELTIAPFDDAATLETALLSFFYPDNPLLGEAVWTSPTAAVYHRSRRPKPPNYPATYNDRGPGIVFAGFQALGSFAYPLAVCLHDHRGSDRERNNLYRMDVVKLLGEVANRLPPDAADKVLRIFAGRWYDRPRKRYDFDCWYPIIDKLVRRIAICPEQTAAFRADHPHLLVAAAVKRSDLPRYNRRRQALAWVRGSGRRYRLVQDAFRALGYPDLEDACASADGFTITRAPDPNETRRIAILEAVAEALFPDLLEQTALPPCKVINNPNAAWQGMTTCIRTDPATARWRGLRIRYRLPYLALKATLLQQDGFGDAVSTYLHELGHMFGGDSSAAFSHALSEMLSAAVGHATLLQARQQDWDQVGHRN
;
A
#
# COMPACT_ATOMS: atom_id res chain seq x y z
N MET A 1 58.04 2.60 -11.58
CA MET A 1 56.83 1.76 -11.76
C MET A 1 57.06 0.50 -10.96
N HIS A 2 56.12 0.12 -10.08
CA HIS A 2 56.23 -1.09 -9.27
C HIS A 2 54.89 -1.85 -9.30
N ARG A 3 54.94 -3.17 -9.10
CA ARG A 3 53.76 -4.04 -9.14
C ARG A 3 53.40 -4.49 -7.73
N ILE A 4 52.11 -4.47 -7.42
CA ILE A 4 51.56 -4.84 -6.11
C ILE A 4 50.56 -5.98 -6.32
N ALA A 5 50.88 -7.18 -5.84
CA ALA A 5 49.95 -8.31 -5.85
C ALA A 5 48.90 -8.14 -4.75
N LEU A 6 47.62 -8.40 -5.07
CA LEU A 6 46.51 -8.28 -4.12
C LEU A 6 46.13 -9.59 -3.43
N ASN A 7 46.79 -10.68 -3.82
CA ASN A 7 46.49 -12.05 -3.37
C ASN A 7 45.01 -12.43 -3.56
N LEU A 8 44.36 -11.85 -4.57
CA LEU A 8 42.99 -12.15 -4.98
C LEU A 8 43.06 -13.00 -6.26
N ILE A 9 42.83 -14.29 -6.13
CA ILE A 9 42.92 -15.23 -7.27
C ILE A 9 41.92 -14.84 -8.36
N PHE A 10 42.38 -14.87 -9.60
CA PHE A 10 41.62 -14.39 -10.76
C PHE A 10 40.36 -15.21 -11.00
N ASP A 11 40.37 -16.52 -10.73
CA ASP A 11 39.22 -17.41 -10.88
C ASP A 11 38.26 -17.40 -9.67
N TYR A 12 38.45 -16.48 -8.70
CA TYR A 12 37.61 -16.38 -7.50
C TYR A 12 36.12 -16.25 -7.87
N PRO A 13 35.23 -17.14 -7.39
CA PRO A 13 33.92 -17.42 -8.02
C PRO A 13 32.84 -16.34 -7.87
N VAL A 14 33.18 -15.13 -7.41
CA VAL A 14 32.24 -14.00 -7.33
C VAL A 14 31.83 -13.55 -8.72
N ARG A 15 30.53 -13.32 -8.97
CA ARG A 15 30.02 -12.80 -10.25
C ARG A 15 29.16 -11.57 -10.04
N TRP A 16 29.59 -10.42 -10.55
CA TRP A 16 28.84 -9.17 -10.51
C TRP A 16 28.39 -8.78 -11.91
N SER A 17 27.20 -8.20 -12.03
CA SER A 17 26.73 -7.64 -13.30
C SER A 17 27.53 -6.37 -13.66
N ARG A 18 27.51 -5.97 -14.94
CA ARG A 18 28.06 -4.68 -15.39
C ARG A 18 27.53 -3.51 -14.55
N TYR A 19 26.24 -3.52 -14.24
CA TYR A 19 25.61 -2.54 -13.35
C TYR A 19 26.26 -2.50 -11.97
N LYS A 20 26.43 -3.65 -11.32
CA LYS A 20 27.00 -3.72 -9.97
C LYS A 20 28.47 -3.27 -9.96
N VAL A 21 29.25 -3.66 -10.96
CA VAL A 21 30.64 -3.17 -11.14
C VAL A 21 30.67 -1.65 -11.28
N LEU A 22 29.88 -1.08 -12.21
CA LEU A 22 29.85 0.38 -12.43
C LEU A 22 29.36 1.13 -11.19
N ARG A 23 28.29 0.66 -10.55
CA ARG A 23 27.75 1.24 -9.31
C ARG A 23 28.81 1.29 -8.21
N ASP A 24 29.49 0.18 -7.92
CA ASP A 24 30.52 0.13 -6.87
C ASP A 24 31.75 1.01 -7.21
N LEU A 25 32.10 1.18 -8.49
CA LEU A 25 33.15 2.11 -8.91
C LEU A 25 32.73 3.57 -8.69
N ILE A 26 31.52 3.95 -9.15
CA ILE A 26 30.94 5.29 -8.99
C ILE A 26 30.74 5.64 -7.51
N GLN A 27 30.38 4.66 -6.69
CA GLN A 27 30.15 4.84 -5.26
C GLN A 27 31.37 5.42 -4.53
N ASN A 28 32.59 5.07 -4.94
CA ASN A 28 33.79 5.63 -4.31
C ASN A 28 33.91 7.14 -4.54
N PHE A 29 33.54 7.60 -5.73
CA PHE A 29 33.45 9.03 -6.04
C PHE A 29 32.30 9.67 -5.26
N TYR A 30 31.13 9.02 -5.25
CA TYR A 30 29.94 9.52 -4.57
C TYR A 30 30.18 9.75 -3.07
N ASP A 31 30.81 8.79 -2.39
CA ASP A 31 31.11 8.89 -0.96
C ASP A 31 32.20 9.93 -0.64
N SER A 32 32.94 10.42 -1.65
CA SER A 32 34.03 11.38 -1.49
C SER A 32 33.63 12.84 -1.75
N ILE A 33 32.46 13.05 -2.36
CA ILE A 33 31.92 14.37 -2.67
C ILE A 33 30.65 14.58 -1.81
N PRO A 34 30.52 15.71 -1.10
CA PRO A 34 29.26 16.05 -0.42
C PRO A 34 28.08 16.01 -1.39
N GLN A 35 26.93 15.45 -0.98
CA GLN A 35 25.83 15.14 -1.92
C GLN A 35 25.30 16.37 -2.67
N HIS A 36 25.33 17.55 -2.02
CA HIS A 36 24.92 18.82 -2.62
C HIS A 36 25.90 19.38 -3.68
N GLN A 37 27.14 18.88 -3.73
CA GLN A 37 28.16 19.27 -4.72
C GLN A 37 28.35 18.19 -5.79
N TRP A 38 27.66 17.06 -5.70
CA TRP A 38 27.84 15.91 -6.59
C TRP A 38 27.69 16.30 -8.06
N ALA A 39 26.63 17.04 -8.42
CA ALA A 39 26.36 17.43 -9.79
C ALA A 39 27.36 18.47 -10.35
N GLU A 40 28.05 19.20 -9.47
CA GLU A 40 29.03 20.21 -9.85
C GLU A 40 30.42 19.59 -10.05
N ARG A 41 30.82 18.69 -9.14
CA ARG A 41 32.19 18.19 -9.06
C ARG A 41 32.40 16.84 -9.72
N PHE A 42 31.35 16.07 -9.99
CA PHE A 42 31.46 14.79 -10.69
C PHE A 42 31.10 14.92 -12.16
N ARG A 43 32.00 14.46 -13.03
CA ARG A 43 31.84 14.46 -14.50
C ARG A 43 32.11 13.07 -15.04
N HIS A 44 31.44 12.73 -16.14
CA HIS A 44 31.72 11.52 -16.90
C HIS A 44 31.71 11.82 -18.40
N ARG A 45 32.49 11.06 -19.16
CA ARG A 45 32.56 11.18 -20.63
C ARG A 45 32.86 9.82 -21.24
N ILE A 46 32.23 9.51 -22.38
CA ILE A 46 32.56 8.33 -23.19
C ILE A 46 33.15 8.84 -24.51
N GLU A 47 34.41 8.50 -24.79
CA GLU A 47 35.10 8.87 -26.03
C GLU A 47 35.95 7.73 -26.56
N GLN A 48 35.88 7.48 -27.87
CA GLN A 48 36.76 6.49 -28.54
C GLN A 48 36.79 5.12 -27.83
N GLY A 49 35.65 4.67 -27.29
CA GLY A 49 35.55 3.41 -26.56
C GLY A 49 36.18 3.44 -25.16
N ARG A 50 36.36 4.62 -24.55
CA ARG A 50 36.85 4.80 -23.18
C ARG A 50 35.84 5.61 -22.38
N LEU A 51 35.48 5.12 -21.19
CA LEU A 51 34.76 5.87 -20.18
C LEU A 51 35.77 6.55 -19.25
N SER A 52 35.64 7.86 -19.04
CA SER A 52 36.32 8.61 -17.97
C SER A 52 35.30 9.06 -16.93
N LEU A 53 35.59 8.83 -15.66
CA LEU A 53 34.89 9.35 -14.49
C LEU A 53 35.84 10.27 -13.73
N VAL A 54 35.45 11.52 -13.50
CA VAL A 54 36.30 12.56 -12.91
C VAL A 54 35.62 13.19 -11.71
N SER A 55 36.34 13.32 -10.60
CA SER A 55 35.94 14.13 -9.45
C SER A 55 36.92 15.28 -9.25
N GLU A 56 36.39 16.49 -9.32
CA GLU A 56 37.16 17.73 -9.16
C GLU A 56 37.53 17.98 -7.70
N GLY A 57 38.81 18.25 -7.42
CA GLY A 57 39.30 18.61 -6.08
C GLY A 57 39.16 17.50 -5.04
N VAL A 58 39.19 16.24 -5.46
CA VAL A 58 39.11 15.05 -4.58
C VAL A 58 40.35 14.21 -4.78
N ASP A 59 40.95 13.81 -3.66
CA ASP A 59 42.17 13.03 -3.63
C ASP A 59 41.95 11.65 -3.02
N PHE A 60 42.39 10.60 -3.72
CA PHE A 60 42.42 9.23 -3.20
C PHE A 60 43.83 8.81 -2.80
N SER A 61 43.93 8.01 -1.75
CA SER A 61 45.15 7.26 -1.44
C SER A 61 45.00 5.85 -2.00
N TYR A 62 45.95 5.45 -2.84
CA TYR A 62 45.98 4.08 -3.36
C TYR A 62 46.35 3.06 -2.28
N ASP A 63 46.90 3.49 -1.13
CA ASP A 63 47.25 2.60 -0.01
C ASP A 63 46.02 1.84 0.50
N TRP A 64 44.85 2.49 0.50
CA TRP A 64 43.57 1.85 0.88
C TRP A 64 43.06 0.85 -0.16
N LEU A 65 43.57 0.92 -1.39
CA LEU A 65 43.21 -0.01 -2.46
C LEU A 65 43.96 -1.34 -2.35
N ILE A 66 45.04 -1.41 -1.54
CA ILE A 66 45.93 -2.59 -1.45
C ILE A 66 45.38 -3.66 -0.48
N PRO A 67 45.15 -3.42 0.83
CA PRO A 67 44.77 -4.47 1.76
C PRO A 67 43.28 -4.84 1.59
N ILE A 68 42.98 -6.14 1.57
CA ILE A 68 41.61 -6.62 1.66
C ILE A 68 41.07 -6.31 3.06
N GLY A 69 39.88 -5.72 3.14
CA GLY A 69 39.24 -5.32 4.41
C GLY A 69 39.68 -3.97 4.99
N ALA A 70 40.63 -3.25 4.37
CA ALA A 70 41.00 -1.90 4.79
C ALA A 70 40.03 -0.84 4.24
N SER A 71 39.45 -0.03 5.13
CA SER A 71 38.48 1.02 4.78
C SER A 71 38.66 2.20 5.72
N THR A 72 38.69 3.42 5.18
CA THR A 72 38.67 4.67 5.97
C THR A 72 37.35 4.91 6.69
N LYS A 73 36.32 4.08 6.41
CA LYS A 73 34.92 4.31 6.79
C LYS A 73 34.46 3.48 8.00
N ARG A 74 35.38 2.84 8.73
CA ARG A 74 35.06 2.04 9.94
C ARG A 74 35.05 2.86 11.23
N ASP A 75 35.77 3.98 11.27
CA ASP A 75 35.98 4.78 12.49
C ASP A 75 35.32 6.18 12.45
N GLY A 76 34.55 6.51 11.39
CA GLY A 76 33.96 7.83 11.18
C GLY A 76 32.44 7.90 11.38
N ASP A 77 31.96 8.98 12.00
CA ASP A 77 30.54 9.35 12.19
C ASP A 77 29.81 9.80 10.88
N GLY A 78 30.39 9.51 9.71
CA GLY A 78 29.85 9.94 8.41
C GLY A 78 28.80 8.99 7.83
N ASP A 79 27.79 9.57 7.16
CA ASP A 79 26.80 8.83 6.38
C ASP A 79 27.39 8.46 5.00
N TYR A 80 28.05 7.31 4.92
CA TYR A 80 28.64 6.77 3.69
C TYR A 80 27.73 5.72 3.05
N ALA A 81 27.70 5.64 1.71
CA ALA A 81 26.96 4.58 1.03
C ALA A 81 27.70 3.22 1.09
N GLY A 82 29.02 3.20 1.36
CA GLY A 82 29.84 1.97 1.43
C GLY A 82 30.77 1.92 2.63
N TYR A 83 31.00 0.71 3.19
CA TYR A 83 31.68 0.57 4.50
C TYR A 83 32.90 -0.37 4.54
N PHE A 84 33.06 -1.29 3.58
CA PHE A 84 33.90 -2.49 3.79
C PHE A 84 35.30 -2.50 3.16
N GLY A 85 35.65 -1.56 2.27
CA GLY A 85 37.02 -1.48 1.71
C GLY A 85 37.39 -2.51 0.61
N GLU A 86 36.40 -3.30 0.18
CA GLU A 86 36.58 -4.40 -0.79
C GLU A 86 35.87 -4.17 -2.12
N GLY A 87 34.94 -3.21 -2.19
CA GLY A 87 34.08 -2.99 -3.37
C GLY A 87 34.88 -2.77 -4.65
N PHE A 88 35.88 -1.89 -4.61
CA PHE A 88 36.75 -1.60 -5.74
C PHE A 88 37.52 -2.83 -6.23
N LYS A 89 38.08 -3.64 -5.32
CA LYS A 89 38.90 -4.82 -5.68
C LYS A 89 38.07 -5.88 -6.40
N ILE A 90 36.86 -6.16 -5.88
CA ILE A 90 35.94 -7.12 -6.51
C ILE A 90 35.38 -6.57 -7.83
N ALA A 91 35.07 -5.27 -7.89
CA ALA A 91 34.67 -4.61 -9.13
C ALA A 91 35.78 -4.70 -10.19
N ALA A 92 37.04 -4.46 -9.82
CA ALA A 92 38.21 -4.56 -10.68
C ALA A 92 38.45 -5.99 -11.18
N LEU A 93 38.30 -7.00 -10.30
CA LEU A 93 38.37 -8.40 -10.69
C LEU A 93 37.31 -8.73 -11.75
N CYS A 94 36.03 -8.40 -11.49
CA CYS A 94 34.93 -8.72 -12.41
C CYS A 94 35.07 -7.92 -13.72
N ALA A 95 35.49 -6.65 -13.65
CA ALA A 95 35.74 -5.82 -14.82
C ALA A 95 36.75 -6.47 -15.78
N LEU A 96 37.91 -6.86 -15.25
CA LEU A 96 38.97 -7.45 -16.07
C LEU A 96 38.61 -8.85 -16.56
N ARG A 97 38.08 -9.71 -15.68
CA ARG A 97 37.82 -11.13 -15.97
C ARG A 97 36.58 -11.36 -16.82
N ASP A 98 35.46 -10.73 -16.46
CA ASP A 98 34.15 -11.06 -17.05
C ASP A 98 33.81 -10.15 -18.23
N PHE A 99 34.36 -8.92 -18.25
CA PHE A 99 34.00 -7.90 -19.25
C PHE A 99 35.16 -7.43 -20.12
N GLY A 100 36.39 -7.87 -19.84
CA GLY A 100 37.59 -7.42 -20.57
C GLY A 100 37.90 -5.93 -20.38
N TRP A 101 37.37 -5.33 -19.32
CA TRP A 101 37.53 -3.91 -19.01
C TRP A 101 38.84 -3.67 -18.25
N THR A 102 39.72 -2.88 -18.85
CA THR A 102 40.92 -2.36 -18.17
C THR A 102 40.52 -1.12 -17.38
N ILE A 103 40.84 -1.12 -16.09
CA ILE A 103 40.63 0.01 -15.19
C ILE A 103 41.97 0.70 -14.93
N GLU A 104 41.99 2.02 -15.08
CA GLU A 104 43.08 2.87 -14.64
C GLU A 104 42.57 3.97 -13.73
N VAL A 105 43.35 4.35 -12.72
CA VAL A 105 43.02 5.43 -11.79
C VAL A 105 44.21 6.37 -11.66
N ARG A 106 43.98 7.67 -11.74
CA ARG A 106 44.97 8.71 -11.48
C ARG A 106 44.46 9.62 -10.38
N SER A 107 45.30 9.90 -9.40
CA SER A 107 45.01 10.86 -8.31
C SER A 107 46.33 11.38 -7.77
N ARG A 108 46.38 12.65 -7.35
CA ARG A 108 47.61 13.31 -6.86
C ARG A 108 48.79 13.11 -7.82
N ASP A 109 49.87 12.50 -7.36
CA ASP A 109 51.11 12.21 -8.07
C ASP A 109 51.22 10.73 -8.51
N TRP A 110 50.12 9.96 -8.45
CA TRP A 110 50.13 8.54 -8.77
C TRP A 110 49.14 8.13 -9.86
N HIS A 111 49.49 7.06 -10.55
CA HIS A 111 48.67 6.36 -11.55
C HIS A 111 48.73 4.87 -11.28
N LEU A 112 47.56 4.24 -11.26
CA LEU A 112 47.35 2.83 -10.99
C LEU A 112 46.65 2.20 -12.20
N ARG A 113 47.19 1.09 -12.68
CA ARG A 113 46.54 0.25 -13.68
C ARG A 113 46.24 -1.13 -13.09
N VAL A 114 45.02 -1.60 -13.29
CA VAL A 114 44.62 -2.96 -12.89
C VAL A 114 45.16 -3.96 -13.90
N VAL A 115 45.91 -4.95 -13.43
CA VAL A 115 46.56 -5.99 -14.24
C VAL A 115 46.42 -7.36 -13.56
N THR A 116 46.87 -8.41 -14.24
CA THR A 116 47.09 -9.72 -13.62
C THR A 116 48.56 -9.92 -13.32
N ASP A 117 48.82 -10.69 -12.27
CA ASP A 117 50.15 -11.24 -11.98
C ASP A 117 50.06 -12.74 -11.71
N THR A 118 51.21 -13.36 -11.49
CA THR A 118 51.33 -14.79 -11.21
C THR A 118 51.69 -15.02 -9.75
N LEU A 119 51.00 -15.96 -9.10
CA LEU A 119 51.25 -16.39 -7.72
C LEU A 119 51.45 -17.90 -7.69
N ASP A 120 52.58 -18.36 -7.15
CA ASP A 120 52.84 -19.79 -6.95
C ASP A 120 52.28 -20.24 -5.59
N VAL A 121 51.35 -21.19 -5.60
CA VAL A 121 50.71 -21.81 -4.41
C VAL A 121 50.82 -23.32 -4.53
N ASP A 122 51.52 -23.97 -3.58
CA ASP A 122 51.73 -25.42 -3.55
C ASP A 122 52.08 -26.02 -4.93
N THR A 123 53.12 -25.47 -5.56
CA THR A 123 53.63 -25.85 -6.91
C THR A 123 52.69 -25.57 -8.09
N ARG A 124 51.52 -24.97 -7.84
CA ARG A 124 50.60 -24.50 -8.89
C ARG A 124 50.81 -23.02 -9.15
N ARG A 125 50.90 -22.68 -10.42
CA ARG A 125 50.99 -21.31 -10.89
C ARG A 125 49.58 -20.75 -11.11
N LEU A 126 49.12 -19.88 -10.22
CA LEU A 126 47.81 -19.25 -10.27
C LEU A 126 47.90 -17.82 -10.80
N GLN A 127 46.86 -17.35 -11.50
CA GLN A 127 46.72 -15.93 -11.82
C GLN A 127 46.06 -15.20 -10.66
N THR A 128 46.59 -14.03 -10.31
CA THR A 128 46.05 -13.13 -9.28
C THR A 128 45.80 -11.74 -9.86
N LEU A 129 44.85 -11.01 -9.28
CA LEU A 129 44.72 -9.59 -9.51
C LEU A 129 45.92 -8.84 -8.90
N ALA A 130 46.42 -7.85 -9.63
CA ALA A 130 47.51 -6.99 -9.21
C ALA A 130 47.33 -5.56 -9.70
N TYR A 131 48.09 -4.64 -9.13
CA TYR A 131 48.17 -3.26 -9.57
C TYR A 131 49.56 -2.94 -10.08
N GLU A 132 49.63 -2.20 -11.19
CA GLU A 132 50.83 -1.55 -11.66
C GLU A 132 50.75 -0.07 -11.28
N VAL A 133 51.64 0.38 -10.38
CA VAL A 133 51.60 1.72 -9.81
C VAL A 133 52.82 2.53 -10.26
N ARG A 134 52.55 3.75 -10.72
CA ARG A 134 53.53 4.79 -11.03
C ARG A 134 53.31 5.94 -10.07
N THR A 135 54.37 6.39 -9.40
CA THR A 135 54.38 7.51 -8.45
C THR A 135 55.28 8.63 -8.99
N SER A 136 55.32 9.77 -8.31
CA SER A 136 56.15 10.92 -8.70
C SER A 136 55.77 11.50 -10.07
N LEU A 137 54.49 11.38 -10.45
CA LEU A 137 53.91 12.10 -11.56
C LEU A 137 53.67 13.56 -11.17
N GLY A 138 53.43 14.43 -12.16
CA GLY A 138 52.95 15.79 -11.86
C GLY A 138 51.63 15.71 -11.09
N GLN A 139 51.54 16.47 -9.98
CA GLN A 139 50.34 16.53 -9.14
C GLN A 139 49.13 16.94 -9.98
N THR A 140 48.04 16.18 -9.85
CA THR A 140 46.72 16.56 -10.35
C THR A 140 45.80 16.87 -9.15
N PRO A 141 45.00 17.95 -9.21
CA PRO A 141 44.01 18.27 -8.19
C PRO A 141 42.77 17.36 -8.26
N ASP A 142 42.63 16.59 -9.34
CA ASP A 142 41.44 15.80 -9.63
C ASP A 142 41.76 14.31 -9.58
N THR A 143 40.74 13.51 -9.30
CA THR A 143 40.82 12.06 -9.46
C THR A 143 40.08 11.64 -10.71
N GLU A 144 40.76 10.88 -11.58
CA GLU A 144 40.20 10.29 -12.79
C GLU A 144 40.26 8.77 -12.72
N LEU A 145 39.15 8.09 -13.01
CA LEU A 145 39.10 6.66 -13.30
C LEU A 145 38.69 6.46 -14.75
N THR A 146 39.44 5.64 -15.48
CA THR A 146 39.10 5.26 -16.85
C THR A 146 38.81 3.77 -16.98
N ILE A 147 37.88 3.45 -17.88
CA ILE A 147 37.52 2.08 -18.24
C ILE A 147 37.60 1.94 -19.77
N ALA A 148 38.37 0.97 -20.26
CA ALA A 148 38.48 0.69 -21.69
C ALA A 148 38.68 -0.81 -21.99
N PRO A 149 38.12 -1.35 -23.09
CA PRO A 149 37.12 -0.72 -23.95
C PRO A 149 35.76 -0.59 -23.23
N PHE A 150 34.94 0.40 -23.60
CA PHE A 150 33.63 0.67 -22.99
C PHE A 150 32.59 1.13 -24.02
N ASP A 151 31.43 0.47 -24.03
CA ASP A 151 30.32 0.71 -24.96
C ASP A 151 28.92 0.60 -24.31
N ASP A 152 28.83 0.59 -22.97
CA ASP A 152 27.58 0.34 -22.23
C ASP A 152 27.01 1.61 -21.56
N ALA A 153 26.64 2.60 -22.38
CA ALA A 153 26.13 3.88 -21.90
C ALA A 153 24.82 3.76 -21.09
N ALA A 154 23.95 2.80 -21.43
CA ALA A 154 22.67 2.60 -20.75
C ALA A 154 22.87 2.07 -19.31
N THR A 155 23.81 1.15 -19.11
CA THR A 155 24.13 0.65 -17.76
C THR A 155 24.83 1.73 -16.94
N LEU A 156 25.70 2.53 -17.56
CA LEU A 156 26.32 3.69 -16.90
C LEU A 156 25.26 4.68 -16.41
N GLU A 157 24.32 5.08 -17.26
CA GLU A 157 23.22 5.99 -16.88
C GLU A 157 22.42 5.41 -15.71
N THR A 158 22.12 4.11 -15.75
CA THR A 158 21.40 3.41 -14.67
C THR A 158 22.17 3.47 -13.35
N ALA A 159 23.49 3.25 -13.38
CA ALA A 159 24.35 3.30 -12.21
C ALA A 159 24.43 4.73 -11.63
N LEU A 160 24.63 5.74 -12.48
CA LEU A 160 24.70 7.15 -12.06
C LEU A 160 23.41 7.61 -11.40
N LEU A 161 22.25 7.30 -12.00
CA LEU A 161 20.95 7.71 -11.48
C LEU A 161 20.48 6.89 -10.27
N SER A 162 21.23 5.86 -9.87
CA SER A 162 20.92 5.03 -8.70
C SER A 162 21.41 5.63 -7.38
N PHE A 163 22.07 6.79 -7.39
CA PHE A 163 22.44 7.54 -6.19
C PHE A 163 21.50 8.71 -5.94
N PHE A 164 21.18 8.97 -4.67
CA PHE A 164 20.32 10.08 -4.26
C PHE A 164 21.14 11.37 -4.15
N TYR A 165 20.87 12.37 -4.98
CA TYR A 165 21.42 13.72 -4.82
C TYR A 165 20.39 14.74 -5.31
N PRO A 166 20.38 15.98 -4.80
CA PRO A 166 19.30 16.94 -5.08
C PRO A 166 19.01 17.16 -6.58
N ASP A 167 20.06 17.24 -7.40
CA ASP A 167 19.95 17.44 -8.85
C ASP A 167 19.74 16.16 -9.65
N ASN A 168 19.48 15.02 -8.99
CA ASN A 168 19.23 13.77 -9.70
C ASN A 168 18.02 13.98 -10.61
N PRO A 169 18.15 13.77 -11.94
CA PRO A 169 17.07 13.99 -12.89
C PRO A 169 15.80 13.16 -12.66
N LEU A 170 15.86 12.15 -11.80
CA LEU A 170 14.69 11.37 -11.36
C LEU A 170 13.94 12.03 -10.18
N LEU A 171 14.47 13.09 -9.58
CA LEU A 171 13.80 13.86 -8.54
C LEU A 171 13.06 15.05 -9.18
N GLY A 172 11.85 15.31 -8.68
CA GLY A 172 11.05 16.49 -8.99
C GLY A 172 11.18 17.54 -7.89
N GLU A 173 10.08 18.23 -7.59
CA GLU A 173 10.04 19.18 -6.48
C GLU A 173 10.24 18.48 -5.13
N ALA A 174 11.04 19.10 -4.25
CA ALA A 174 11.22 18.64 -2.88
C ALA A 174 9.93 18.82 -2.08
N VAL A 175 9.43 17.74 -1.48
CA VAL A 175 8.33 17.81 -0.50
C VAL A 175 8.89 18.17 0.86
N TRP A 176 10.00 17.52 1.25
CA TRP A 176 10.72 17.75 2.49
C TRP A 176 12.12 17.13 2.45
N THR A 177 13.08 17.79 3.07
CA THR A 177 14.45 17.30 3.23
C THR A 177 14.90 17.51 4.67
N SER A 178 15.67 16.57 5.19
CA SER A 178 16.36 16.67 6.48
C SER A 178 17.70 15.95 6.42
N PRO A 179 18.55 16.07 7.45
CA PRO A 179 19.79 15.30 7.53
C PRO A 179 19.57 13.78 7.45
N THR A 180 18.44 13.26 7.92
CA THR A 180 18.22 11.80 8.07
C THR A 180 17.30 11.19 7.01
N ALA A 181 16.51 12.00 6.30
CA ALA A 181 15.59 11.52 5.28
C ALA A 181 15.13 12.65 4.36
N ALA A 182 14.63 12.28 3.19
CA ALA A 182 14.06 13.19 2.23
C ALA A 182 12.90 12.57 1.44
N VAL A 183 11.98 13.43 0.99
CA VAL A 183 10.85 13.08 0.13
C VAL A 183 10.74 14.10 -0.98
N TYR A 184 10.68 13.61 -2.21
CA TYR A 184 10.54 14.38 -3.43
C TYR A 184 9.35 13.84 -4.24
N HIS A 185 8.72 14.70 -5.02
CA HIS A 185 7.91 14.24 -6.13
C HIS A 185 8.77 13.51 -7.16
N ARG A 186 8.20 12.53 -7.84
CA ARG A 186 8.89 11.87 -8.95
C ARG A 186 8.87 12.76 -10.19
N SER A 187 10.03 13.01 -10.80
CA SER A 187 10.10 13.69 -12.10
C SER A 187 9.40 12.91 -13.22
N ARG A 188 9.11 13.57 -14.34
CA ARG A 188 8.54 12.91 -15.53
C ARG A 188 9.55 12.08 -16.33
N ARG A 189 10.85 12.19 -16.01
CA ARG A 189 11.90 11.42 -16.68
C ARG A 189 11.70 9.92 -16.39
N PRO A 190 11.63 9.03 -17.40
CA PRO A 190 11.50 7.61 -17.16
C PRO A 190 12.72 7.06 -16.42
N LYS A 191 12.52 5.98 -15.65
CA LYS A 191 13.64 5.22 -15.08
C LYS A 191 14.40 4.52 -16.21
N PRO A 192 15.74 4.52 -16.20
CA PRO A 192 16.53 3.73 -17.15
C PRO A 192 16.14 2.23 -17.15
N PRO A 193 16.47 1.50 -18.22
CA PRO A 193 16.28 0.05 -18.27
C PRO A 193 16.99 -0.63 -17.08
N ASN A 194 16.37 -1.66 -16.50
CA ASN A 194 16.93 -2.44 -15.39
C ASN A 194 17.30 -1.63 -14.14
N TYR A 195 16.73 -0.43 -13.96
CA TYR A 195 16.88 0.35 -12.73
C TYR A 195 16.42 -0.45 -11.50
N PRO A 196 17.11 -0.32 -10.34
CA PRO A 196 16.75 -1.02 -9.11
C PRO A 196 15.25 -0.89 -8.78
N ALA A 197 14.63 -2.03 -8.48
CA ALA A 197 13.20 -2.11 -8.26
C ALA A 197 12.86 -3.26 -7.32
N THR A 198 11.78 -3.06 -6.58
CA THR A 198 11.19 -4.10 -5.73
C THR A 198 10.77 -5.28 -6.58
N TYR A 199 10.97 -6.50 -6.09
CA TYR A 199 10.58 -7.71 -6.83
C TYR A 199 9.10 -7.65 -7.23
N ASN A 200 8.82 -7.82 -8.53
CA ASN A 200 7.49 -7.69 -9.16
C ASN A 200 6.78 -6.34 -8.98
N ASP A 201 7.46 -5.28 -8.55
CA ASP A 201 6.91 -3.93 -8.48
C ASP A 201 7.91 -2.92 -9.05
N ARG A 202 7.69 -2.56 -10.32
CA ARG A 202 8.45 -1.53 -11.04
C ARG A 202 7.78 -0.16 -11.02
N GLY A 203 6.86 0.07 -10.07
CA GLY A 203 6.05 1.30 -9.99
C GLY A 203 6.85 2.60 -10.06
N PRO A 204 6.19 3.73 -10.33
CA PRO A 204 6.87 5.00 -10.63
C PRO A 204 7.73 5.53 -9.48
N GLY A 205 7.43 5.15 -8.24
CA GLY A 205 8.17 5.58 -7.06
C GLY A 205 9.57 4.98 -6.98
N ILE A 206 10.45 5.66 -6.27
CA ILE A 206 11.82 5.22 -5.99
C ILE A 206 12.05 5.24 -4.49
N VAL A 207 12.66 4.17 -3.98
CA VAL A 207 13.14 4.09 -2.61
C VAL A 207 14.66 4.05 -2.62
N PHE A 208 15.24 5.11 -2.08
CA PHE A 208 16.65 5.19 -1.75
C PHE A 208 16.84 4.83 -0.27
N ALA A 209 17.82 3.98 0.02
CA ALA A 209 18.22 3.63 1.38
C ALA A 209 19.75 3.74 1.45
N GLY A 210 20.26 4.52 2.41
CA GLY A 210 21.69 4.82 2.46
C GLY A 210 22.17 5.49 1.17
N PHE A 211 21.37 6.41 0.63
CA PHE A 211 21.59 7.10 -0.64
C PHE A 211 21.58 6.23 -1.92
N GLN A 212 21.31 4.93 -1.84
CA GLN A 212 21.25 4.05 -3.00
C GLN A 212 19.82 3.64 -3.33
N ALA A 213 19.46 3.67 -4.61
CA ALA A 213 18.19 3.16 -5.09
C ALA A 213 18.16 1.64 -4.93
N LEU A 214 17.25 1.15 -4.10
CA LEU A 214 17.09 -0.29 -3.84
C LEU A 214 15.63 -0.75 -4.02
N GLY A 215 14.67 0.16 -4.18
CA GLY A 215 13.27 -0.22 -4.26
C GLY A 215 12.43 0.68 -5.16
N SER A 216 11.23 0.21 -5.45
CA SER A 216 10.19 0.92 -6.18
C SER A 216 8.82 0.67 -5.54
N PHE A 217 7.85 1.54 -5.82
CA PHE A 217 6.48 1.42 -5.32
C PHE A 217 5.49 2.17 -6.21
N ALA A 218 4.19 1.94 -5.98
CA ALA A 218 3.11 2.36 -6.87
C ALA A 218 2.88 3.88 -7.00
N TYR A 219 3.42 4.71 -6.12
CA TYR A 219 3.12 6.15 -6.08
C TYR A 219 4.28 6.99 -6.61
N PRO A 220 4.02 8.14 -7.26
CA PRO A 220 5.05 8.96 -7.91
C PRO A 220 5.82 9.83 -6.92
N LEU A 221 6.50 9.18 -5.98
CA LEU A 221 7.36 9.79 -4.97
C LEU A 221 8.76 9.15 -5.03
N ALA A 222 9.78 9.96 -4.81
CA ALA A 222 11.12 9.50 -4.50
C ALA A 222 11.38 9.73 -3.01
N VAL A 223 11.70 8.66 -2.28
CA VAL A 223 11.89 8.70 -0.83
C VAL A 223 13.28 8.20 -0.51
N CYS A 224 14.02 8.94 0.31
CA CYS A 224 15.35 8.57 0.78
C CYS A 224 15.36 8.47 2.30
N LEU A 225 15.83 7.35 2.83
CA LEU A 225 16.20 7.20 4.24
C LEU A 225 17.73 7.21 4.32
N HIS A 226 18.32 8.31 4.79
CA HIS A 226 19.76 8.57 4.70
C HIS A 226 20.55 7.67 5.65
N ASP A 227 20.06 7.53 6.89
CA ASP A 227 20.67 6.79 7.99
C ASP A 227 20.38 5.28 7.94
N HIS A 228 19.87 4.78 6.82
CA HIS A 228 19.60 3.35 6.67
C HIS A 228 20.90 2.55 6.58
N ARG A 229 21.13 1.64 7.54
CA ARG A 229 22.25 0.71 7.53
C ARG A 229 21.77 -0.70 7.17
N GLY A 230 22.06 -1.15 5.95
CA GLY A 230 21.76 -2.50 5.50
C GLY A 230 22.75 -3.52 6.10
N SER A 231 22.25 -4.70 6.52
CA SER A 231 23.10 -5.79 7.04
C SER A 231 23.66 -6.70 5.93
N ASP A 232 23.13 -6.63 4.71
CA ASP A 232 23.46 -7.53 3.60
C ASP A 232 23.95 -6.74 2.37
N ARG A 233 25.29 -6.79 2.15
CA ARG A 233 26.00 -6.13 1.05
C ARG A 233 25.60 -6.66 -0.34
N GLU A 234 25.08 -7.88 -0.42
CA GLU A 234 24.78 -8.52 -1.71
C GLU A 234 23.38 -8.21 -2.22
N ARG A 235 22.49 -7.74 -1.34
CA ARG A 235 21.11 -7.48 -1.70
C ARG A 235 21.00 -6.23 -2.59
N ASN A 236 20.71 -6.47 -3.87
CA ASN A 236 20.56 -5.40 -4.86
C ASN A 236 19.20 -4.70 -4.82
N ASN A 237 18.16 -5.34 -4.25
CA ASN A 237 16.80 -4.82 -4.22
C ASN A 237 16.10 -5.14 -2.90
N LEU A 238 15.26 -4.22 -2.42
CA LEU A 238 14.40 -4.39 -1.26
C LEU A 238 13.21 -5.30 -1.60
N TYR A 239 12.79 -6.10 -0.61
CA TYR A 239 11.48 -6.73 -0.68
C TYR A 239 10.40 -5.70 -0.36
N ARG A 240 9.17 -6.00 -0.74
CA ARG A 240 8.02 -5.12 -0.52
C ARG A 240 7.82 -4.74 0.95
N MET A 241 8.08 -5.69 1.85
CA MET A 241 8.04 -5.47 3.29
C MET A 241 9.05 -4.43 3.77
N ASP A 242 10.26 -4.44 3.19
CA ASP A 242 11.32 -3.50 3.56
C ASP A 242 10.98 -2.10 3.05
N VAL A 243 10.38 -2.00 1.85
CA VAL A 243 9.84 -0.74 1.32
C VAL A 243 8.77 -0.16 2.24
N VAL A 244 7.77 -0.96 2.65
CA VAL A 244 6.71 -0.49 3.55
C VAL A 244 7.28 -0.04 4.89
N LYS A 245 8.26 -0.79 5.44
CA LYS A 245 8.94 -0.42 6.69
C LYS A 245 9.69 0.91 6.55
N LEU A 246 10.50 1.07 5.52
CA LEU A 246 11.30 2.28 5.26
C LEU A 246 10.40 3.50 5.03
N LEU A 247 9.36 3.37 4.20
CA LEU A 247 8.35 4.43 4.02
C LEU A 247 7.67 4.79 5.34
N GLY A 248 7.40 3.81 6.20
CA GLY A 248 6.86 4.03 7.53
C GLY A 248 7.84 4.73 8.47
N GLU A 249 9.15 4.51 8.36
CA GLU A 249 10.15 5.24 9.13
C GLU A 249 10.25 6.70 8.68
N VAL A 250 10.28 6.95 7.37
CA VAL A 250 10.27 8.31 6.81
C VAL A 250 8.98 9.05 7.18
N ALA A 251 7.81 8.39 7.06
CA ALA A 251 6.52 8.99 7.44
C ALA A 251 6.47 9.45 8.90
N ASN A 252 7.21 8.79 9.80
CA ASN A 252 7.28 9.17 11.21
C ASN A 252 8.09 10.46 11.44
N ARG A 253 8.97 10.83 10.51
CA ARG A 253 9.90 11.95 10.61
C ARG A 253 9.37 13.22 9.94
N LEU A 254 8.37 13.12 9.08
CA LEU A 254 7.84 14.25 8.32
C LEU A 254 7.27 15.35 9.23
N PRO A 255 7.50 16.63 8.94
CA PRO A 255 6.75 17.73 9.56
C PRO A 255 5.28 17.71 9.11
N PRO A 256 4.37 18.38 9.83
CA PRO A 256 2.92 18.30 9.58
C PRO A 256 2.51 18.68 8.14
N ASP A 257 3.12 19.71 7.56
CA ASP A 257 2.84 20.18 6.19
C ASP A 257 3.27 19.18 5.12
N ALA A 258 4.46 18.59 5.27
CA ALA A 258 4.95 17.57 4.36
C ALA A 258 4.15 16.25 4.51
N ALA A 259 3.76 15.90 5.73
CA ALA A 259 2.91 14.75 5.99
C ALA A 259 1.54 14.88 5.31
N ASP A 260 0.95 16.08 5.30
CA ASP A 260 -0.28 16.36 4.55
C ASP A 260 -0.11 16.12 3.04
N LYS A 261 0.92 16.73 2.43
CA LYS A 261 1.22 16.55 1.00
C LYS A 261 1.38 15.07 0.63
N VAL A 262 2.12 14.30 1.44
CA VAL A 262 2.33 12.86 1.22
C VAL A 262 1.04 12.07 1.44
N LEU A 263 0.25 12.38 2.48
CA LEU A 263 -1.01 11.70 2.76
C LEU A 263 -2.01 11.84 1.60
N ARG A 264 -2.08 13.02 0.97
CA ARG A 264 -2.94 13.28 -0.20
C ARG A 264 -2.56 12.42 -1.40
N ILE A 265 -1.27 12.17 -1.64
CA ILE A 265 -0.81 11.26 -2.70
C ILE A 265 -1.29 9.83 -2.44
N PHE A 266 -1.38 9.44 -1.17
CA PHE A 266 -1.89 8.14 -0.75
C PHE A 266 -3.41 8.11 -0.53
N ALA A 267 -4.16 9.04 -1.11
CA ALA A 267 -5.62 9.08 -1.03
C ALA A 267 -6.27 7.71 -1.19
N GLY A 268 -5.90 6.96 -2.23
CA GLY A 268 -6.44 5.62 -2.52
C GLY A 268 -6.22 4.55 -1.43
N ARG A 269 -5.42 4.84 -0.40
CA ARG A 269 -5.04 3.93 0.69
C ARG A 269 -5.61 4.31 2.05
N TRP A 270 -6.37 5.40 2.17
CA TRP A 270 -6.86 5.86 3.47
C TRP A 270 -7.77 4.88 4.20
N TYR A 271 -8.32 3.89 3.48
CA TYR A 271 -9.15 2.82 4.04
C TYR A 271 -8.47 1.44 4.06
N ASP A 272 -7.16 1.38 3.78
CA ASP A 272 -6.41 0.13 3.83
C ASP A 272 -6.39 -0.44 5.24
N ARG A 273 -6.42 -1.77 5.33
CA ARG A 273 -6.35 -2.49 6.61
C ARG A 273 -5.57 -3.79 6.46
N PRO A 274 -4.94 -4.27 7.54
CA PRO A 274 -4.31 -5.58 7.53
C PRO A 274 -5.36 -6.66 7.23
N ARG A 275 -5.12 -7.47 6.20
CA ARG A 275 -5.97 -8.62 5.85
C ARG A 275 -5.69 -9.84 6.73
N LYS A 276 -4.48 -9.91 7.29
CA LYS A 276 -3.96 -11.01 8.11
C LYS A 276 -3.17 -10.44 9.29
N ARG A 277 -2.87 -11.27 10.29
CA ARG A 277 -2.03 -10.90 11.45
C ARG A 277 -0.65 -10.39 11.03
N TYR A 278 -0.08 -10.99 9.99
CA TYR A 278 1.15 -10.55 9.33
C TYR A 278 0.78 -10.17 7.90
N ASP A 279 0.59 -8.87 7.66
CA ASP A 279 0.32 -8.31 6.34
C ASP A 279 1.42 -7.32 6.00
N PHE A 280 2.48 -7.84 5.38
CA PHE A 280 3.69 -7.08 5.07
C PHE A 280 3.51 -6.08 3.92
N ASP A 281 2.37 -6.13 3.23
CA ASP A 281 1.99 -5.22 2.16
C ASP A 281 1.03 -4.10 2.64
N CYS A 282 0.75 -4.06 3.94
CA CYS A 282 -0.26 -3.18 4.49
C CYS A 282 0.25 -1.74 4.64
N TRP A 283 -0.45 -0.80 4.01
CA TRP A 283 -0.15 0.64 4.08
C TRP A 283 -0.69 1.31 5.34
N TYR A 284 -1.51 0.61 6.12
CA TYR A 284 -2.15 1.13 7.34
C TYR A 284 -1.16 1.84 8.29
N PRO A 285 0.03 1.28 8.63
CA PRO A 285 0.98 1.94 9.53
C PRO A 285 1.58 3.23 8.96
N ILE A 286 1.72 3.32 7.63
CA ILE A 286 2.23 4.53 6.97
C ILE A 286 1.17 5.63 7.07
N ILE A 287 -0.08 5.32 6.73
CA ILE A 287 -1.20 6.25 6.82
C ILE A 287 -1.42 6.71 8.26
N ASP A 288 -1.34 5.80 9.24
CA ASP A 288 -1.51 6.14 10.65
C ASP A 288 -0.47 7.17 11.11
N LYS A 289 0.80 6.94 10.78
CA LYS A 289 1.89 7.88 11.10
C LYS A 289 1.67 9.24 10.45
N LEU A 290 1.39 9.29 9.15
CA LEU A 290 1.13 10.56 8.44
C LEU A 290 0.00 11.35 9.09
N VAL A 291 -1.12 10.69 9.38
CA VAL A 291 -2.27 11.31 10.04
C VAL A 291 -1.91 11.86 11.41
N ARG A 292 -1.15 11.09 12.23
CA ARG A 292 -0.66 11.57 13.52
C ARG A 292 0.28 12.75 13.39
N ARG A 293 1.14 12.79 12.36
CA ARG A 293 2.02 13.93 12.09
C ARG A 293 1.24 15.21 11.77
N ILE A 294 0.18 15.11 10.97
CA ILE A 294 -0.72 16.25 10.68
C ILE A 294 -1.41 16.71 11.97
N ALA A 295 -1.91 15.78 12.78
CA ALA A 295 -2.64 16.07 14.01
C ALA A 295 -1.84 16.84 15.08
N ILE A 296 -0.51 16.86 14.98
CA ILE A 296 0.35 17.67 15.87
C ILE A 296 0.13 19.17 15.64
N CYS A 297 -0.30 19.58 14.44
CA CYS A 297 -0.52 20.97 14.09
C CYS A 297 -2.04 21.25 13.89
N PRO A 298 -2.65 22.05 14.78
CA PRO A 298 -4.08 22.38 14.69
C PRO A 298 -4.46 23.10 13.40
N GLU A 299 -3.62 24.03 12.91
CA GLU A 299 -3.84 24.77 11.66
C GLU A 299 -3.93 23.81 10.47
N GLN A 300 -3.01 22.85 10.39
CA GLN A 300 -2.91 21.91 9.28
C GLN A 300 -4.04 20.89 9.35
N THR A 301 -4.43 20.51 10.57
CA THR A 301 -5.62 19.70 10.81
C THR A 301 -6.89 20.42 10.33
N ALA A 302 -7.04 21.72 10.65
CA ALA A 302 -8.18 22.51 10.21
C ALA A 302 -8.22 22.65 8.67
N ALA A 303 -7.09 22.95 8.04
CA ALA A 303 -6.98 23.02 6.59
C ALA A 303 -7.32 21.69 5.91
N PHE A 304 -6.77 20.57 6.42
CA PHE A 304 -7.08 19.24 5.90
C PHE A 304 -8.58 18.91 5.96
N ARG A 305 -9.24 19.28 7.06
CA ARG A 305 -10.69 19.09 7.24
C ARG A 305 -11.52 19.96 6.31
N ALA A 306 -11.11 21.19 6.08
CA ALA A 306 -11.78 22.08 5.13
C ALA A 306 -11.76 21.50 3.71
N ASP A 307 -10.63 20.92 3.31
CA ASP A 307 -10.48 20.28 2.00
C ASP A 307 -11.21 18.93 1.87
N HIS A 308 -11.46 18.24 2.99
CA HIS A 308 -12.02 16.89 3.01
C HIS A 308 -13.21 16.76 3.98
N PRO A 309 -14.30 17.53 3.80
CA PRO A 309 -15.39 17.63 4.78
C PRO A 309 -16.22 16.34 4.93
N HIS A 310 -16.04 15.36 4.05
CA HIS A 310 -16.89 14.18 3.94
C HIS A 310 -16.14 12.86 4.20
N LEU A 311 -15.20 12.86 5.15
CA LEU A 311 -14.57 11.62 5.61
C LEU A 311 -15.28 11.06 6.85
N LEU A 312 -15.44 9.74 6.90
CA LEU A 312 -15.97 9.02 8.06
C LEU A 312 -15.00 7.94 8.49
N VAL A 313 -14.70 7.90 9.77
CA VAL A 313 -13.88 6.84 10.35
C VAL A 313 -14.68 5.56 10.39
N ALA A 314 -14.17 4.51 9.77
CA ALA A 314 -14.67 3.18 9.97
C ALA A 314 -13.53 2.37 10.59
N ALA A 315 -13.68 1.99 11.87
CA ALA A 315 -12.75 1.07 12.54
C ALA A 315 -13.03 -0.41 12.19
N ALA A 316 -12.14 -1.32 12.54
CA ALA A 316 -12.37 -2.75 12.38
C ALA A 316 -13.41 -3.28 13.39
N VAL A 317 -14.37 -4.08 12.91
CA VAL A 317 -15.41 -4.71 13.74
C VAL A 317 -15.29 -6.22 13.58
N LYS A 318 -15.17 -6.95 14.70
CA LYS A 318 -15.09 -8.41 14.70
C LYS A 318 -16.46 -8.98 14.32
N ARG A 319 -16.51 -9.97 13.42
CA ARG A 319 -17.76 -10.65 13.03
C ARG A 319 -18.43 -11.39 14.19
N SER A 320 -17.66 -11.77 15.21
CA SER A 320 -18.19 -12.40 16.43
C SER A 320 -19.01 -11.42 17.30
N ASP A 321 -18.78 -10.11 17.17
CA ASP A 321 -19.56 -9.08 17.84
C ASP A 321 -20.76 -8.71 16.95
N LEU A 322 -21.77 -9.58 16.96
CA LEU A 322 -22.96 -9.45 16.13
C LEU A 322 -23.67 -8.10 16.29
N PRO A 323 -23.86 -7.54 17.51
CA PRO A 323 -24.47 -6.22 17.68
C PRO A 323 -23.72 -5.11 16.96
N ARG A 324 -22.39 -4.99 17.15
CA ARG A 324 -21.59 -3.97 16.47
C ARG A 324 -21.51 -4.22 14.96
N TYR A 325 -21.43 -5.48 14.55
CA TYR A 325 -21.39 -5.84 13.13
C TYR A 325 -22.68 -5.46 12.40
N ASN A 326 -23.84 -5.70 13.02
CA ASN A 326 -25.14 -5.30 12.48
C ASN A 326 -25.28 -3.77 12.43
N ARG A 327 -24.84 -3.07 13.47
CA ARG A 327 -24.79 -1.59 13.49
C ARG A 327 -23.92 -1.06 12.35
N ARG A 328 -22.75 -1.65 12.10
CA ARG A 328 -21.89 -1.31 10.95
C ARG A 328 -22.59 -1.52 9.61
N ARG A 329 -23.32 -2.62 9.42
CA ARG A 329 -24.07 -2.88 8.18
C ARG A 329 -25.13 -1.79 7.93
N GLN A 330 -25.87 -1.40 8.96
CA GLN A 330 -26.86 -0.30 8.84
C GLN A 330 -26.18 1.03 8.50
N ALA A 331 -25.09 1.39 9.17
CA ALA A 331 -24.39 2.64 8.91
C ALA A 331 -23.79 2.70 7.48
N LEU A 332 -23.27 1.57 6.96
CA LEU A 332 -22.81 1.47 5.57
C LEU A 332 -23.96 1.58 4.56
N ALA A 333 -25.16 1.09 4.89
CA ALA A 333 -26.34 1.28 4.06
C ALA A 333 -26.79 2.75 4.07
N TRP A 334 -26.79 3.39 5.23
CA TRP A 334 -27.09 4.82 5.38
C TRP A 334 -26.14 5.69 4.54
N VAL A 335 -24.82 5.46 4.59
CA VAL A 335 -23.87 6.21 3.76
C VAL A 335 -24.21 6.14 2.28
N ARG A 336 -24.57 4.94 1.77
CA ARG A 336 -24.94 4.74 0.37
C ARG A 336 -26.23 5.48 -0.01
N GLY A 337 -27.17 5.63 0.92
CA GLY A 337 -28.45 6.33 0.71
C GLY A 337 -28.45 7.82 1.06
N SER A 338 -27.40 8.32 1.72
CA SER A 338 -27.38 9.68 2.30
C SER A 338 -27.32 10.84 1.28
N GLY A 339 -27.17 10.55 -0.02
CA GLY A 339 -26.96 11.55 -1.09
C GLY A 339 -25.61 12.28 -1.03
N ARG A 340 -24.87 12.16 0.08
CA ARG A 340 -23.53 12.72 0.28
C ARG A 340 -22.46 11.72 -0.13
N ARG A 341 -21.40 12.22 -0.79
CA ARG A 341 -20.24 11.41 -1.18
C ARG A 341 -19.27 11.23 -0.02
N TYR A 342 -19.70 10.52 1.03
CA TYR A 342 -18.81 10.15 2.12
C TYR A 342 -17.74 9.16 1.64
N ARG A 343 -16.51 9.36 2.13
CA ARG A 343 -15.40 8.43 1.95
C ARG A 343 -15.03 7.82 3.30
N LEU A 344 -14.88 6.50 3.32
CA LEU A 344 -14.44 5.80 4.52
C LEU A 344 -12.92 5.90 4.67
N VAL A 345 -12.47 6.06 5.92
CA VAL A 345 -11.05 6.12 6.28
C VAL A 345 -10.78 5.27 7.52
N GLN A 346 -9.50 4.97 7.77
CA GLN A 346 -9.04 4.23 8.94
C GLN A 346 -9.18 5.04 10.24
N ASP A 347 -9.06 4.35 11.37
CA ASP A 347 -9.25 4.88 12.73
C ASP A 347 -8.26 5.97 13.15
N ALA A 348 -7.08 6.01 12.55
CA ALA A 348 -6.12 7.09 12.77
C ALA A 348 -6.72 8.49 12.51
N PHE A 349 -7.66 8.60 11.56
CA PHE A 349 -8.29 9.88 11.19
C PHE A 349 -9.14 10.50 12.31
N ARG A 350 -9.44 9.76 13.40
CA ARG A 350 -10.00 10.37 14.62
C ARG A 350 -9.09 11.45 15.20
N ALA A 351 -7.77 11.31 15.06
CA ALA A 351 -6.81 12.32 15.51
C ALA A 351 -6.98 13.66 14.78
N LEU A 352 -7.58 13.65 13.58
CA LEU A 352 -7.93 14.87 12.84
C LEU A 352 -9.37 15.33 13.12
N GLY A 353 -10.06 14.74 14.10
CA GLY A 353 -11.42 15.12 14.49
C GLY A 353 -12.52 14.64 13.54
N TYR A 354 -12.27 13.61 12.72
CA TYR A 354 -13.33 12.99 11.93
C TYR A 354 -14.21 12.07 12.79
N PRO A 355 -15.55 12.12 12.62
CA PRO A 355 -16.46 11.28 13.38
C PRO A 355 -16.39 9.82 12.92
N ASP A 356 -16.74 8.92 13.82
CA ASP A 356 -17.00 7.54 13.47
C ASP A 356 -18.26 7.43 12.60
N LEU A 357 -18.23 6.48 11.66
CA LEU A 357 -19.33 6.17 10.75
C LEU A 357 -20.63 5.90 11.52
N GLU A 358 -20.55 5.12 12.59
CA GLU A 358 -21.70 4.82 13.43
C GLU A 358 -22.24 6.05 14.17
N ASP A 359 -21.38 6.98 14.59
CA ASP A 359 -21.81 8.19 15.30
C ASP A 359 -22.45 9.18 14.35
N ALA A 360 -21.84 9.39 13.17
CA ALA A 360 -22.44 10.19 12.10
C ALA A 360 -23.79 9.63 11.65
N CYS A 361 -23.90 8.29 11.55
CA CYS A 361 -25.17 7.62 11.27
C CYS A 361 -26.19 7.83 12.42
N ALA A 362 -25.77 7.78 13.68
CA ALA A 362 -26.66 8.02 14.82
C ALA A 362 -27.18 9.46 14.85
N SER A 363 -26.29 10.45 14.69
CA SER A 363 -26.65 11.87 14.69
C SER A 363 -27.56 12.28 13.52
N ALA A 364 -27.58 11.50 12.45
CA ALA A 364 -28.46 11.69 11.31
C ALA A 364 -29.75 10.84 11.39
N ASP A 365 -30.00 10.20 12.54
CA ASP A 365 -31.11 9.26 12.70
C ASP A 365 -31.09 8.19 11.59
N GLY A 366 -29.92 7.67 11.22
CA GLY A 366 -29.79 6.66 10.16
C GLY A 366 -30.05 5.21 10.64
N PHE A 367 -30.11 4.99 11.95
CA PHE A 367 -30.39 3.67 12.53
C PHE A 367 -31.88 3.36 12.60
N THR A 368 -32.17 2.08 12.43
CA THR A 368 -33.52 1.55 12.55
C THR A 368 -33.97 1.55 14.00
N ILE A 369 -35.08 2.23 14.28
CA ILE A 369 -35.75 2.21 15.57
C ILE A 369 -37.13 1.57 15.36
N THR A 370 -37.38 0.46 16.05
CA THR A 370 -38.65 -0.28 15.94
C THR A 370 -39.60 0.09 17.07
N ARG A 371 -40.89 0.24 16.77
CA ARG A 371 -41.99 0.37 17.73
C ARG A 371 -43.10 -0.64 17.46
N ALA A 372 -44.04 -0.75 18.40
CA ALA A 372 -45.30 -1.43 18.13
C ALA A 372 -46.10 -0.67 17.05
N PRO A 373 -46.85 -1.38 16.18
CA PRO A 373 -47.72 -0.74 15.21
C PRO A 373 -48.86 0.02 15.90
N ASP A 374 -49.34 1.08 15.26
CA ASP A 374 -50.58 1.75 15.65
C ASP A 374 -51.81 0.95 15.16
N PRO A 375 -53.06 1.36 15.50
CA PRO A 375 -54.25 0.62 15.08
C PRO A 375 -54.44 0.47 13.56
N ASN A 376 -54.05 1.46 12.75
CA ASN A 376 -54.19 1.40 11.29
C ASN A 376 -53.08 0.53 10.69
N GLU A 377 -51.85 0.69 11.17
CA GLU A 377 -50.72 -0.17 10.81
C GLU A 377 -50.99 -1.63 11.20
N THR A 378 -51.62 -1.88 12.35
CA THR A 378 -52.02 -3.23 12.78
C THR A 378 -53.01 -3.86 11.80
N ARG A 379 -54.01 -3.10 11.34
CA ARG A 379 -54.97 -3.58 10.32
C ARG A 379 -54.26 -3.89 9.00
N ARG A 380 -53.33 -3.04 8.57
CA ARG A 380 -52.53 -3.23 7.35
C ARG A 380 -51.58 -4.43 7.45
N ILE A 381 -50.93 -4.62 8.59
CA ILE A 381 -50.10 -5.79 8.88
C ILE A 381 -50.94 -7.06 8.83
N ALA A 382 -52.14 -7.07 9.40
CA ALA A 382 -53.03 -8.23 9.35
C ALA A 382 -53.41 -8.62 7.91
N ILE A 383 -53.50 -7.64 6.99
CA ILE A 383 -53.68 -7.91 5.56
C ILE A 383 -52.44 -8.61 4.97
N LEU A 384 -51.22 -8.19 5.32
CA LEU A 384 -49.98 -8.85 4.86
C LEU A 384 -49.86 -10.28 5.41
N GLU A 385 -50.23 -10.49 6.67
CA GLU A 385 -50.27 -11.80 7.31
C GLU A 385 -51.28 -12.71 6.61
N ALA A 386 -52.49 -12.22 6.34
CA ALA A 386 -53.51 -12.95 5.58
C ALA A 386 -53.08 -13.28 4.13
N VAL A 387 -52.28 -12.41 3.50
CA VAL A 387 -51.66 -12.71 2.20
C VAL A 387 -50.67 -13.86 2.36
N ALA A 388 -49.76 -13.82 3.34
CA ALA A 388 -48.79 -14.88 3.58
C ALA A 388 -49.47 -16.23 3.91
N GLU A 389 -50.53 -16.22 4.71
CA GLU A 389 -51.33 -17.40 5.04
C GLU A 389 -51.99 -18.03 3.82
N ALA A 390 -52.54 -17.22 2.93
CA ALA A 390 -53.17 -17.71 1.71
C ALA A 390 -52.16 -18.21 0.68
N LEU A 391 -50.98 -17.57 0.58
CA LEU A 391 -49.95 -17.94 -0.39
C LEU A 391 -49.13 -19.16 0.06
N PHE A 392 -48.90 -19.31 1.37
CA PHE A 392 -47.95 -20.29 1.92
C PHE A 392 -48.52 -21.10 3.10
N PRO A 393 -49.71 -21.72 2.96
CA PRO A 393 -50.28 -22.52 4.05
C PRO A 393 -49.33 -23.67 4.46
N ASP A 394 -48.65 -24.28 3.49
CA ASP A 394 -47.68 -25.37 3.67
C ASP A 394 -46.40 -24.95 4.42
N LEU A 395 -46.04 -23.66 4.36
CA LEU A 395 -44.97 -23.09 5.17
C LEU A 395 -45.43 -22.87 6.60
N LEU A 396 -46.63 -22.33 6.77
CA LEU A 396 -47.15 -21.95 8.09
C LEU A 396 -47.63 -23.14 8.93
N GLU A 397 -47.91 -24.29 8.31
CA GLU A 397 -48.03 -25.58 9.01
C GLU A 397 -46.75 -25.96 9.77
N GLN A 398 -45.59 -25.47 9.30
CA GLN A 398 -44.28 -25.81 9.86
C GLN A 398 -43.73 -24.73 10.79
N THR A 399 -44.27 -23.52 10.74
CA THR A 399 -43.79 -22.37 11.52
C THR A 399 -44.87 -21.31 11.71
N ALA A 400 -44.89 -20.66 12.88
CA ALA A 400 -45.71 -19.48 13.07
C ALA A 400 -45.15 -18.26 12.34
N LEU A 401 -46.03 -17.34 11.96
CA LEU A 401 -45.64 -16.01 11.49
C LEU A 401 -44.96 -15.22 12.62
N PRO A 402 -43.88 -14.48 12.32
CA PRO A 402 -43.22 -13.64 13.30
C PRO A 402 -44.08 -12.39 13.59
N PRO A 403 -44.08 -11.88 14.84
CA PRO A 403 -44.77 -10.63 15.13
C PRO A 403 -44.16 -9.48 14.32
N CYS A 404 -45.02 -8.63 13.74
CA CYS A 404 -44.59 -7.49 12.95
C CYS A 404 -44.44 -6.22 13.81
N LYS A 405 -43.36 -5.47 13.58
CA LYS A 405 -43.04 -4.17 14.19
C LYS A 405 -42.97 -3.10 13.10
N VAL A 406 -42.93 -1.84 13.52
CA VAL A 406 -42.81 -0.72 12.59
C VAL A 406 -41.48 -0.01 12.81
N ILE A 407 -40.72 0.18 11.73
CA ILE A 407 -39.55 1.05 11.69
C ILE A 407 -40.06 2.48 11.61
N ASN A 408 -39.91 3.20 12.73
CA ASN A 408 -40.46 4.54 12.92
C ASN A 408 -39.68 5.63 12.18
N ASN A 409 -38.42 5.35 11.85
CA ASN A 409 -37.49 6.35 11.40
C ASN A 409 -37.44 6.44 9.87
N PRO A 410 -37.84 7.56 9.25
CA PRO A 410 -37.85 7.72 7.80
C PRO A 410 -36.44 7.73 7.19
N ASN A 411 -35.41 8.09 7.97
CA ASN A 411 -34.03 8.18 7.50
C ASN A 411 -33.29 6.83 7.58
N ALA A 412 -33.92 5.79 8.13
CA ALA A 412 -33.37 4.44 8.11
C ALA A 412 -33.23 3.94 6.66
N ALA A 413 -32.05 3.39 6.37
CA ALA A 413 -31.70 2.92 5.03
C ALA A 413 -32.48 1.66 4.60
N TRP A 414 -32.97 0.88 5.56
CA TRP A 414 -33.65 -0.38 5.29
C TRP A 414 -35.17 -0.20 5.31
N GLN A 415 -35.84 -0.79 4.33
CA GLN A 415 -37.30 -0.79 4.20
C GLN A 415 -37.94 -1.87 5.06
N GLY A 416 -37.24 -3.00 5.22
CA GLY A 416 -37.57 -4.09 6.12
C GLY A 416 -36.37 -4.47 7.00
N MET A 417 -36.63 -5.13 8.13
CA MET A 417 -35.58 -5.73 8.95
C MET A 417 -36.14 -6.89 9.77
N THR A 418 -35.40 -7.99 9.80
CA THR A 418 -35.56 -9.03 10.81
C THR A 418 -34.24 -9.38 11.51
N THR A 419 -34.35 -10.17 12.56
CA THR A 419 -33.22 -10.82 13.23
C THR A 419 -33.42 -12.33 13.14
N CYS A 420 -32.33 -13.07 12.93
CA CYS A 420 -32.39 -14.50 12.73
C CYS A 420 -31.82 -15.22 13.95
N ILE A 421 -32.63 -16.06 14.60
CA ILE A 421 -32.15 -17.01 15.62
C ILE A 421 -32.02 -18.35 14.94
N ARG A 422 -30.80 -18.91 14.92
CA ARG A 422 -30.56 -20.23 14.35
C ARG A 422 -31.37 -21.26 15.13
N THR A 423 -32.19 -22.02 14.41
CA THR A 423 -32.89 -23.16 15.00
C THR A 423 -31.96 -24.37 14.96
N ASP A 424 -32.13 -25.28 15.91
CA ASP A 424 -31.51 -26.60 15.85
C ASP A 424 -31.89 -27.31 14.55
N PRO A 425 -31.19 -28.39 14.17
CA PRO A 425 -31.53 -29.19 12.99
C PRO A 425 -32.92 -29.83 13.02
N ALA A 426 -33.97 -29.03 12.93
CA ALA A 426 -35.32 -29.48 12.69
C ALA A 426 -35.44 -29.99 11.25
N THR A 427 -36.22 -31.05 11.09
CA THR A 427 -36.62 -31.67 9.82
C THR A 427 -37.54 -30.80 8.96
N ALA A 428 -37.96 -29.64 9.46
CA ALA A 428 -38.87 -28.72 8.76
C ALA A 428 -38.28 -28.26 7.42
N ARG A 429 -39.01 -28.58 6.36
CA ARG A 429 -38.66 -28.32 4.97
C ARG A 429 -39.87 -27.77 4.24
N TRP A 430 -39.70 -26.60 3.65
CA TRP A 430 -40.68 -26.03 2.75
C TRP A 430 -40.17 -26.17 1.32
N ARG A 431 -40.91 -26.92 0.48
CA ARG A 431 -40.57 -27.15 -0.94
C ARG A 431 -39.10 -27.58 -1.17
N GLY A 432 -38.60 -28.46 -0.32
CA GLY A 432 -37.22 -28.96 -0.36
C GLY A 432 -36.19 -28.07 0.35
N LEU A 433 -36.54 -26.83 0.70
CA LEU A 433 -35.69 -25.89 1.43
C LEU A 433 -35.81 -26.09 2.93
N ARG A 434 -34.67 -26.21 3.60
CA ARG A 434 -34.62 -26.34 5.06
C ARG A 434 -34.84 -25.00 5.72
N ILE A 435 -35.77 -24.93 6.68
CA ILE A 435 -35.94 -23.78 7.56
C ILE A 435 -34.78 -23.77 8.56
N ARG A 436 -33.95 -22.71 8.52
CA ARG A 436 -32.70 -22.60 9.29
C ARG A 436 -32.78 -21.62 10.45
N TYR A 437 -33.73 -20.69 10.37
CA TYR A 437 -33.84 -19.59 11.32
C TYR A 437 -35.29 -19.39 11.74
N ARG A 438 -35.46 -19.12 13.03
CA ARG A 438 -36.66 -18.53 13.59
C ARG A 438 -36.49 -17.02 13.57
N LEU A 439 -37.52 -16.31 13.14
CA LEU A 439 -37.58 -14.85 13.16
C LEU A 439 -38.33 -14.42 14.44
N PRO A 440 -37.68 -13.75 15.41
CA PRO A 440 -38.37 -13.29 16.62
C PRO A 440 -39.35 -12.14 16.34
N TYR A 441 -39.10 -11.38 15.28
CA TYR A 441 -39.98 -10.34 14.76
C TYR A 441 -39.60 -10.03 13.31
N LEU A 442 -40.50 -9.37 12.60
CA LEU A 442 -40.25 -8.71 11.32
C LEU A 442 -40.57 -7.22 11.50
N ALA A 443 -39.81 -6.30 10.93
CA ALA A 443 -40.09 -4.88 11.01
C ALA A 443 -40.19 -4.27 9.61
N LEU A 444 -41.24 -3.47 9.38
CA LEU A 444 -41.47 -2.74 8.12
C LEU A 444 -41.43 -1.23 8.35
N LYS A 445 -40.93 -0.47 7.39
CA LYS A 445 -40.96 0.99 7.44
C LYS A 445 -42.37 1.54 7.45
N ALA A 446 -42.64 2.51 8.31
CA ALA A 446 -43.96 3.14 8.44
C ALA A 446 -44.50 3.67 7.09
N THR A 447 -43.60 4.16 6.22
CA THR A 447 -43.96 4.64 4.88
C THR A 447 -44.50 3.54 3.96
N LEU A 448 -44.11 2.28 4.15
CA LEU A 448 -44.68 1.14 3.41
C LEU A 448 -46.10 0.83 3.86
N LEU A 449 -46.43 1.14 5.12
CA LEU A 449 -47.75 0.91 5.70
C LEU A 449 -48.70 2.08 5.44
N GLN A 450 -48.47 2.87 4.38
CA GLN A 450 -49.35 3.95 3.90
C GLN A 450 -50.34 3.44 2.84
N GLN A 451 -51.35 4.25 2.49
CA GLN A 451 -52.45 3.84 1.59
C GLN A 451 -51.94 3.28 0.27
N ASP A 452 -50.99 3.95 -0.38
CA ASP A 452 -50.48 3.52 -1.68
C ASP A 452 -49.31 2.51 -1.60
N GLY A 453 -48.98 2.03 -0.39
CA GLY A 453 -47.76 1.25 -0.12
C GLY A 453 -47.89 -0.27 -0.24
N PHE A 454 -49.07 -0.82 -0.54
CA PHE A 454 -49.34 -2.26 -0.45
C PHE A 454 -48.36 -3.12 -1.24
N GLY A 455 -48.08 -2.81 -2.51
CA GLY A 455 -47.19 -3.62 -3.34
C GLY A 455 -45.76 -3.71 -2.77
N ASP A 456 -45.22 -2.56 -2.37
CA ASP A 456 -43.89 -2.48 -1.75
C ASP A 456 -43.88 -3.15 -0.37
N ALA A 457 -44.97 -3.03 0.39
CA ALA A 457 -45.12 -3.67 1.69
C ALA A 457 -45.17 -5.20 1.58
N VAL A 458 -45.94 -5.76 0.63
CA VAL A 458 -45.98 -7.20 0.37
C VAL A 458 -44.60 -7.70 -0.05
N SER A 459 -43.96 -7.04 -1.03
CA SER A 459 -42.63 -7.43 -1.49
C SER A 459 -41.61 -7.43 -0.35
N THR A 460 -41.60 -6.38 0.46
CA THR A 460 -40.68 -6.26 1.61
C THR A 460 -40.99 -7.31 2.68
N TYR A 461 -42.26 -7.54 3.00
CA TYR A 461 -42.68 -8.54 3.98
C TYR A 461 -42.25 -9.95 3.59
N LEU A 462 -42.47 -10.34 2.32
CA LEU A 462 -42.04 -11.64 1.79
C LEU A 462 -40.51 -11.77 1.78
N HIS A 463 -39.80 -10.71 1.42
CA HIS A 463 -38.34 -10.68 1.49
C HIS A 463 -37.84 -10.98 2.90
N GLU A 464 -38.37 -10.29 3.91
CA GLU A 464 -37.96 -10.50 5.30
C GLU A 464 -38.36 -11.88 5.83
N LEU A 465 -39.51 -12.44 5.41
CA LEU A 465 -39.86 -13.84 5.70
C LEU A 465 -38.86 -14.82 5.07
N GLY A 466 -38.35 -14.53 3.88
CA GLY A 466 -37.32 -15.34 3.20
C GLY A 466 -36.07 -15.59 4.06
N HIS A 467 -35.77 -14.71 5.03
CA HIS A 467 -34.63 -14.88 5.94
C HIS A 467 -34.71 -16.11 6.84
N MET A 468 -35.87 -16.77 6.93
CA MET A 468 -36.01 -18.10 7.53
C MET A 468 -35.08 -19.16 6.91
N PHE A 469 -34.72 -18.99 5.63
CA PHE A 469 -33.93 -19.95 4.86
C PHE A 469 -32.44 -19.56 4.74
N GLY A 470 -32.09 -18.28 4.90
CA GLY A 470 -30.73 -17.79 4.75
C GLY A 470 -30.58 -16.28 4.70
N GLY A 471 -29.33 -15.80 4.67
CA GLY A 471 -29.05 -14.38 4.40
C GLY A 471 -29.15 -14.04 2.91
N ASP A 472 -29.21 -12.74 2.59
CA ASP A 472 -29.42 -12.17 1.24
C ASP A 472 -28.62 -12.84 0.11
N SER A 473 -27.36 -13.21 0.40
CA SER A 473 -26.41 -13.77 -0.57
C SER A 473 -26.44 -15.30 -0.67
N SER A 474 -27.33 -15.97 0.06
CA SER A 474 -27.40 -17.43 0.08
C SER A 474 -28.31 -17.97 -1.03
N ALA A 475 -27.91 -19.09 -1.63
CA ALA A 475 -28.72 -19.78 -2.63
C ALA A 475 -30.10 -20.19 -2.08
N ALA A 476 -30.16 -20.61 -0.81
CA ALA A 476 -31.41 -21.01 -0.16
C ALA A 476 -32.38 -19.83 -0.01
N PHE A 477 -31.89 -18.63 0.35
CA PHE A 477 -32.69 -17.42 0.39
C PHE A 477 -33.23 -17.04 -1.00
N SER A 478 -32.35 -17.06 -2.01
CA SER A 478 -32.73 -16.71 -3.39
C SER A 478 -33.79 -17.67 -3.95
N HIS A 479 -33.66 -18.97 -3.67
CA HIS A 479 -34.66 -19.97 -4.07
C HIS A 479 -35.98 -19.74 -3.31
N ALA A 480 -35.95 -19.56 -1.99
CA ALA A 480 -37.16 -19.28 -1.22
C ALA A 480 -37.92 -18.05 -1.74
N LEU A 481 -37.21 -16.96 -2.02
CA LEU A 481 -37.81 -15.74 -2.55
C LEU A 481 -38.43 -15.97 -3.94
N SER A 482 -37.80 -16.79 -4.78
CA SER A 482 -38.33 -17.15 -6.10
C SER A 482 -39.64 -17.95 -5.99
N GLU A 483 -39.70 -18.91 -5.07
CA GLU A 483 -40.93 -19.67 -4.77
C GLU A 483 -42.03 -18.76 -4.24
N MET A 484 -41.68 -17.81 -3.35
CA MET A 484 -42.61 -16.84 -2.78
C MET A 484 -43.20 -15.91 -3.85
N LEU A 485 -42.35 -15.39 -4.74
CA LEU A 485 -42.79 -14.53 -5.85
C LEU A 485 -43.63 -15.30 -6.88
N SER A 486 -43.25 -16.54 -7.19
CA SER A 486 -44.03 -17.41 -8.08
C SER A 486 -45.45 -17.64 -7.55
N ALA A 487 -45.59 -17.91 -6.25
CA ALA A 487 -46.90 -18.06 -5.61
C ALA A 487 -47.71 -16.76 -5.65
N ALA A 488 -47.08 -15.60 -5.40
CA ALA A 488 -47.73 -14.30 -5.46
C ALA A 488 -48.28 -14.01 -6.87
N VAL A 489 -47.51 -14.28 -7.93
CA VAL A 489 -47.97 -14.15 -9.32
C VAL A 489 -49.14 -15.08 -9.63
N GLY A 490 -49.11 -16.31 -9.14
CA GLY A 490 -50.19 -17.29 -9.31
C GLY A 490 -51.52 -16.92 -8.63
N HIS A 491 -51.51 -15.95 -7.70
CA HIS A 491 -52.68 -15.52 -6.91
C HIS A 491 -52.98 -14.03 -7.08
N ALA A 492 -52.78 -13.48 -8.28
CA ALA A 492 -52.96 -12.05 -8.56
C ALA A 492 -54.35 -11.51 -8.17
N THR A 493 -55.43 -12.27 -8.38
CA THR A 493 -56.80 -11.86 -8.01
C THR A 493 -56.97 -11.70 -6.49
N LEU A 494 -56.34 -12.58 -5.70
CA LEU A 494 -56.32 -12.46 -4.24
C LEU A 494 -55.58 -11.18 -3.83
N LEU A 495 -54.40 -10.93 -4.40
CA LEU A 495 -53.62 -9.71 -4.11
C LEU A 495 -54.40 -8.45 -4.45
N GLN A 496 -55.15 -8.45 -5.57
CA GLN A 496 -56.02 -7.33 -5.94
C GLN A 496 -57.15 -7.10 -4.92
N ALA A 497 -57.78 -8.16 -4.42
CA ALA A 497 -58.79 -8.03 -3.37
C ALA A 497 -58.17 -7.48 -2.06
N ARG A 498 -56.98 -7.95 -1.69
CA ARG A 498 -56.26 -7.47 -0.50
C ARG A 498 -55.76 -6.04 -0.61
N GLN A 499 -55.42 -5.58 -1.82
CA GLN A 499 -55.17 -4.16 -2.09
C GLN A 499 -56.42 -3.32 -1.79
N GLN A 500 -57.62 -3.77 -2.19
CA GLN A 500 -58.86 -3.03 -1.91
C GLN A 500 -59.15 -2.96 -0.40
N ASP A 501 -58.90 -4.05 0.34
CA ASP A 501 -59.00 -4.06 1.80
C ASP A 501 -58.00 -3.06 2.42
N TRP A 502 -56.78 -3.01 1.88
CA TRP A 502 -55.70 -2.14 2.34
C TRP A 502 -56.03 -0.65 2.17
N ASP A 503 -56.60 -0.30 1.02
CA ASP A 503 -56.99 1.06 0.67
C ASP A 503 -58.14 1.56 1.56
N GLN A 504 -58.98 0.66 2.08
CA GLN A 504 -60.09 0.98 2.99
C GLN A 504 -59.66 1.22 4.45
N VAL A 505 -58.43 0.85 4.82
CA VAL A 505 -57.92 1.08 6.18
C VAL A 505 -57.74 2.58 6.44
N GLY A 506 -58.63 3.14 7.28
CA GLY A 506 -58.65 4.56 7.65
C GLY A 506 -59.87 5.36 7.14
N HIS A 507 -60.68 4.78 6.24
CA HIS A 507 -61.91 5.40 5.73
C HIS A 507 -63.18 5.03 6.52
N ARG A 508 -63.11 4.05 7.43
CA ARG A 508 -64.21 3.68 8.33
C ARG A 508 -63.96 4.26 9.72
N ASN A 509 -64.52 5.45 9.96
CA ASN A 509 -64.83 5.95 11.31
C ASN A 509 -66.15 5.35 11.77
#